data_AF-A0A067CS56-F1
#
_entry.id   AF-A0A067CS56-F1
#
_cell.length_a   1.000
_cell.length_b   1.000
_cell.length_c   1.000
_cell.angle_alpha   90.00
_cell.angle_beta   90.00
_cell.angle_gamma   90.00
#
_symmetry.space_group_name_H-M   'P 1'
#
loop_
_entity.id
_entity.type
_entity.pdbx_description
1 polymer ?
#
loop_
_entity_poly.entity_id
_entity_poly.type
_entity_poly.pdbx_seq_one_letter_code
_entity_poly.pdbx_strand_id
1 'polypeptide(L)'
;MRCVFRDCSEPVFRDSYKCAFHKNRHVCSVMDCDNQVYARKLCVKHGARKRCSFPKCHAFTQGHTVCPKHQFWLTSRSDAHSTCAGTSYTRELGLENLDALVFECTPQWIDAIDLAWLEPI
;
A
#
# COMPACT_ATOMS: atom_id res chain seq x y z
N MET A 1 -28.65 -20.39 -6.10
CA MET A 1 -27.62 -19.55 -5.46
C MET A 1 -26.83 -18.81 -6.54
N ARG A 2 -26.58 -17.50 -6.37
CA ARG A 2 -25.77 -16.68 -7.29
C ARG A 2 -24.37 -16.45 -6.70
N CYS A 3 -23.40 -16.23 -7.57
CA CYS A 3 -22.01 -15.95 -7.20
C CYS A 3 -21.89 -14.76 -6.23
N VAL A 4 -20.98 -14.85 -5.26
CA VAL A 4 -20.73 -13.78 -4.27
C VAL A 4 -20.39 -12.43 -4.91
N PHE A 5 -19.62 -12.44 -6.01
CA PHE A 5 -19.16 -11.20 -6.64
C PHE A 5 -20.33 -10.33 -7.11
N ARG A 6 -20.28 -9.05 -6.74
CA ARG A 6 -21.29 -8.05 -7.13
C ARG A 6 -21.52 -8.07 -8.65
N ASP A 7 -22.78 -7.96 -9.04
CA ASP A 7 -23.26 -7.95 -10.43
C ASP A 7 -22.97 -9.25 -11.22
N CYS A 8 -22.58 -10.34 -10.55
CA CYS A 8 -22.43 -11.65 -11.18
C CYS A 8 -23.71 -12.50 -11.09
N SER A 9 -24.37 -12.69 -12.22
CA SER A 9 -25.58 -13.53 -12.35
C SER A 9 -25.29 -15.03 -12.48
N GLU A 10 -24.02 -15.42 -12.67
CA GLU A 10 -23.63 -16.81 -12.88
C GLU A 10 -23.96 -17.73 -11.68
N PRO A 11 -24.37 -18.98 -11.95
CA PRO A 11 -24.64 -19.96 -10.90
C PRO A 11 -23.36 -20.33 -10.14
N VAL A 12 -23.53 -20.58 -8.85
CA VAL A 12 -22.46 -21.02 -7.94
C VAL A 12 -22.00 -22.44 -8.30
N PHE A 13 -20.69 -22.67 -8.24
CA PHE A 13 -20.11 -24.00 -8.39
C PHE A 13 -20.45 -24.87 -7.17
N ARG A 14 -20.58 -26.20 -7.36
CA ARG A 14 -20.88 -27.12 -6.26
C ARG A 14 -19.87 -26.95 -5.12
N ASP A 15 -20.38 -26.90 -3.89
CA ASP A 15 -19.61 -26.74 -2.65
C ASP A 15 -18.76 -25.45 -2.57
N SER A 16 -19.17 -24.41 -3.30
CA SER A 16 -18.56 -23.08 -3.28
C SER A 16 -19.59 -21.99 -3.03
N TYR A 17 -19.12 -20.74 -3.02
CA TYR A 17 -19.91 -19.49 -3.07
C TYR A 17 -19.55 -18.64 -4.31
N LYS A 18 -18.72 -19.19 -5.21
CA LYS A 18 -18.25 -18.55 -6.46
C LYS A 18 -18.70 -19.36 -7.67
N CYS A 19 -18.88 -18.71 -8.82
CA CYS A 19 -19.13 -19.40 -10.09
C CYS A 19 -17.84 -19.96 -10.72
N ALA A 20 -17.98 -20.77 -11.77
CA ALA A 20 -16.85 -21.40 -12.49
C ALA A 20 -15.86 -20.40 -13.12
N PHE A 21 -16.31 -19.18 -13.46
CA PHE A 21 -15.45 -18.08 -13.91
C PHE A 21 -14.70 -17.43 -12.74
N HIS A 22 -15.36 -17.27 -11.59
CA HIS A 22 -14.83 -16.59 -10.41
C HIS A 22 -14.04 -17.49 -9.43
N LYS A 23 -13.94 -18.81 -9.67
CA LYS A 23 -13.24 -19.77 -8.77
C LYS A 23 -11.89 -19.28 -8.25
N ASN A 24 -11.05 -18.74 -9.14
CA ASN A 24 -9.69 -18.29 -8.86
C ASN A 24 -9.60 -16.77 -8.57
N ARG A 25 -10.72 -16.09 -8.34
CA ARG A 25 -10.77 -14.66 -7.99
C ARG A 25 -10.98 -14.49 -6.49
N HIS A 26 -10.32 -13.48 -5.92
CA HIS A 26 -10.46 -13.13 -4.51
C HIS A 26 -11.45 -11.96 -4.34
N VAL A 27 -12.21 -12.02 -3.25
CA VAL A 27 -13.08 -10.94 -2.76
C VAL A 27 -12.21 -9.97 -1.95
N CYS A 28 -12.56 -8.69 -1.95
CA CYS A 28 -11.87 -7.65 -1.20
C CYS A 28 -11.80 -7.99 0.31
N SER A 29 -10.66 -7.77 0.95
CA SER A 29 -10.46 -8.02 2.40
C SER A 29 -11.12 -6.99 3.33
N VAL A 30 -12.05 -6.19 2.82
CA VAL A 30 -12.84 -5.25 3.63
C VAL A 30 -14.20 -5.89 3.85
N MET A 31 -14.70 -5.83 5.09
CA MET A 31 -16.01 -6.37 5.44
C MET A 31 -17.11 -5.86 4.50
N ASP A 32 -18.07 -6.73 4.19
CA ASP A 32 -19.21 -6.46 3.30
C ASP A 32 -18.85 -5.94 1.89
N CYS A 33 -17.66 -6.32 1.39
CA CYS A 33 -17.17 -5.89 0.08
C CYS A 33 -17.00 -7.03 -0.94
N ASP A 34 -18.09 -7.36 -1.63
CA ASP A 34 -18.14 -8.34 -2.73
C ASP A 34 -17.38 -7.96 -4.02
N ASN A 35 -16.57 -6.91 -3.99
CA ASN A 35 -15.79 -6.48 -5.16
C ASN A 35 -14.56 -7.37 -5.35
N GLN A 36 -14.16 -7.58 -6.61
CA GLN A 36 -12.94 -8.31 -6.92
C GLN A 36 -11.68 -7.58 -6.43
N VAL A 37 -10.74 -8.35 -5.88
CA VAL A 37 -9.38 -7.89 -5.63
C VAL A 37 -8.72 -7.48 -6.94
N TYR A 38 -8.09 -6.30 -6.91
CA TYR A 38 -7.21 -5.82 -7.97
C TYR A 38 -5.73 -5.93 -7.56
N ALA A 39 -5.40 -5.54 -6.32
CA ALA A 39 -4.05 -5.63 -5.77
C ALA A 39 -4.10 -5.57 -4.23
N ARG A 40 -3.06 -6.08 -3.55
CA ARG A 40 -2.90 -5.99 -2.07
C ARG A 40 -4.12 -6.48 -1.28
N LYS A 41 -4.78 -7.56 -1.73
CA LYS A 41 -6.04 -8.12 -1.18
C LYS A 41 -7.25 -7.15 -1.20
N LEU A 42 -7.14 -6.00 -1.86
CA LEU A 42 -8.16 -4.94 -1.87
C LEU A 42 -8.76 -4.75 -3.28
N CYS A 43 -9.95 -4.16 -3.34
CA CYS A 43 -10.56 -3.68 -4.59
C CYS A 43 -10.15 -2.22 -4.88
N VAL A 44 -10.45 -1.72 -6.09
CA VAL A 44 -10.09 -0.35 -6.51
C VAL A 44 -10.66 0.72 -5.58
N LYS A 45 -11.90 0.55 -5.10
CA LYS A 45 -12.55 1.49 -4.15
C LYS A 45 -11.86 1.49 -2.78
N HIS A 46 -11.39 0.33 -2.33
CA HIS A 46 -10.73 0.15 -1.03
C HIS A 46 -9.19 0.22 -1.13
N GLY A 47 -8.66 1.06 -2.01
CA GLY A 47 -7.23 1.44 -1.98
C GLY A 47 -6.28 0.52 -2.74
N ALA A 48 -6.75 -0.43 -3.56
CA ALA A 48 -5.88 -1.26 -4.40
C ALA A 48 -5.06 -0.45 -5.43
N ARG A 49 -5.50 0.76 -5.77
CA ARG A 49 -4.74 1.76 -6.53
C ARG A 49 -4.37 2.92 -5.61
N LYS A 50 -3.09 3.33 -5.61
CA LYS A 50 -2.66 4.56 -4.92
C LYS A 50 -3.21 5.79 -5.65
N ARG A 51 -3.57 6.84 -4.91
CA ARG A 51 -3.86 8.17 -5.49
C ARG A 51 -2.57 8.97 -5.61
N CYS A 52 -2.56 9.94 -6.51
CA CYS A 52 -1.47 10.91 -6.65
C CYS A 52 -1.31 11.74 -5.37
N SER A 53 -0.08 11.90 -4.89
CA SER A 53 0.25 12.76 -3.74
C SER A 53 0.18 14.27 -4.04
N PHE A 54 0.12 14.66 -5.32
CA PHE A 54 0.04 16.06 -5.73
C PHE A 54 -1.26 16.74 -5.23
N PRO A 55 -1.20 17.96 -4.65
CA PRO A 55 -2.37 18.62 -4.07
C PRO A 55 -3.50 18.81 -5.08
N LYS A 56 -4.75 18.59 -4.63
CA LYS A 56 -5.98 18.65 -5.45
C LYS A 56 -6.01 17.66 -6.63
N CYS A 57 -5.14 16.64 -6.67
CA CYS A 57 -5.16 15.59 -7.68
C CYS A 57 -5.87 14.32 -7.19
N HIS A 58 -6.92 13.91 -7.89
CA HIS A 58 -7.62 12.65 -7.62
C HIS A 58 -7.26 11.51 -8.58
N ALA A 59 -6.28 11.71 -9.46
CA ALA A 59 -5.84 10.69 -10.40
C ALA A 59 -5.11 9.53 -9.68
N PHE A 60 -5.30 8.31 -10.19
CA PHE A 60 -4.56 7.14 -9.73
C PHE A 60 -3.12 7.12 -10.24
N THR A 61 -2.22 6.57 -9.44
CA THR A 61 -0.84 6.30 -9.87
C THR A 61 -0.73 4.92 -10.52
N GLN A 62 0.35 4.73 -11.28
CA GLN A 62 0.76 3.43 -11.84
C GLN A 62 1.91 2.85 -11.00
N GLY A 63 1.72 2.75 -9.68
CA GLY A 63 2.71 2.22 -8.72
C GLY A 63 3.55 3.29 -8.01
N HIS A 64 3.81 4.42 -8.68
CA HIS A 64 4.55 5.57 -8.14
C HIS A 64 3.78 6.36 -7.06
N THR A 65 4.42 7.38 -6.49
CA THR A 65 3.81 8.36 -5.55
C THR A 65 2.86 9.34 -6.25
N VAL A 66 3.13 9.68 -7.51
CA VAL A 66 2.32 10.60 -8.33
C VAL A 66 1.77 9.93 -9.59
N CYS A 67 0.70 10.50 -10.17
CA CYS A 67 0.13 10.05 -11.42
C CYS A 67 1.02 10.42 -12.62
N PRO A 68 0.85 9.80 -13.81
CA PRO A 68 1.66 10.12 -15.00
C PRO A 68 1.68 11.61 -15.36
N LYS A 69 0.55 12.33 -15.18
CA LYS A 69 0.45 13.78 -15.40
C LYS A 69 1.20 14.64 -14.36
N HIS A 70 1.76 14.04 -13.31
CA HIS A 70 2.56 14.74 -12.30
C HIS A 70 3.96 14.13 -12.10
N GLN A 71 4.28 13.00 -12.74
CA GLN A 71 5.63 12.45 -12.80
C GLN A 71 6.62 13.44 -13.44
N PHE A 72 6.21 14.11 -14.52
CA PHE A 72 7.09 15.03 -15.26
C PHE A 72 7.49 16.29 -14.46
N TRP A 73 6.70 16.70 -13.45
CA TRP A 73 7.07 17.81 -12.55
C TRP A 73 8.05 17.39 -11.44
N LEU A 74 8.15 16.08 -11.12
CA LEU A 74 9.15 15.59 -10.18
C LEU A 74 10.52 15.47 -10.84
N THR A 75 10.56 15.06 -12.11
CA THR A 75 11.80 14.96 -12.89
C THR A 75 12.43 16.31 -13.24
N SER A 76 11.70 17.42 -13.13
CA SER A 76 12.20 18.78 -13.36
C SER A 76 12.57 19.53 -12.07
N ARG A 77 12.71 18.82 -10.95
CA ARG A 77 13.15 19.37 -9.64
C ARG A 77 14.27 18.52 -9.02
N SER A 78 15.17 18.00 -9.86
CA SER A 78 16.42 17.36 -9.43
C SER A 78 17.53 18.36 -9.10
N ASP A 79 17.18 19.56 -8.62
CA ASP A 79 18.10 20.57 -8.09
C ASP A 79 17.79 20.76 -6.60
N ALA A 80 18.82 20.57 -5.77
CA ALA A 80 18.78 20.42 -4.30
C ALA A 80 17.89 19.24 -3.83
N HIS A 81 18.46 18.06 -3.48
CA HIS A 81 19.53 17.94 -2.49
C HIS A 81 20.50 16.75 -2.74
N SER A 82 21.47 16.98 -3.63
CA SER A 82 22.77 16.29 -3.77
C SER A 82 23.80 17.40 -4.10
N THR A 83 25.09 17.44 -3.73
CA THR A 83 26.05 16.65 -2.91
C THR A 83 27.38 17.46 -2.88
N CYS A 84 28.36 17.34 -1.96
CA CYS A 84 28.50 16.67 -0.66
C CYS A 84 29.79 17.18 0.06
N ALA A 85 29.87 17.11 1.39
CA ALA A 85 31.13 17.21 2.16
C ALA A 85 31.01 16.39 3.47
N GLY A 86 31.95 15.55 3.88
CA GLY A 86 33.26 15.29 3.30
C GLY A 86 34.31 15.04 4.38
N THR A 87 34.20 13.94 5.15
CA THR A 87 35.29 13.53 6.05
C THR A 87 35.37 12.02 6.19
N SER A 88 36.22 11.41 5.36
CA SER A 88 36.74 10.08 5.61
C SER A 88 37.80 10.16 6.73
N TYR A 89 37.37 10.09 7.98
CA TYR A 89 38.26 9.69 9.08
C TYR A 89 37.55 8.69 9.99
N THR A 90 38.02 7.44 9.97
CA THR A 90 37.76 6.50 11.05
C THR A 90 38.59 6.93 12.26
N ARG A 91 37.97 7.53 13.26
CA ARG A 91 38.54 7.64 14.60
C ARG A 91 37.43 7.44 15.61
N GLU A 92 37.55 6.35 16.35
CA GLU A 92 36.64 5.92 17.41
C GLU A 92 36.47 7.03 18.46
N LEU A 93 35.23 7.40 18.81
CA LEU A 93 34.81 7.90 20.12
C LEU A 93 33.27 7.91 20.21
N GLY A 94 32.72 7.50 21.36
CA GLY A 94 31.36 7.86 21.80
C GLY A 94 30.19 7.02 21.28
N LEU A 95 29.94 5.87 21.90
CA LEU A 95 28.72 5.06 21.66
C LEU A 95 27.59 5.52 22.60
N GLU A 96 27.01 6.70 22.37
CA GLU A 96 25.89 7.22 23.18
C GLU A 96 24.92 8.09 22.36
N ASN A 97 23.62 7.79 22.46
CA ASN A 97 22.47 8.39 21.73
C ASN A 97 22.18 7.88 20.30
N LEU A 98 21.97 6.57 20.15
CA LEU A 98 21.30 6.00 18.97
C LEU A 98 19.77 6.24 18.96
N ASP A 99 19.18 6.60 20.10
CA ASP A 99 17.72 6.64 20.29
C ASP A 99 17.02 7.86 19.64
N ALA A 100 17.77 8.92 19.32
CA ALA A 100 17.21 10.15 18.74
C ALA A 100 17.04 10.09 17.21
N LEU A 101 17.94 9.39 16.48
CA LEU A 101 17.96 9.41 15.02
C LEU A 101 17.00 8.42 14.34
N VAL A 102 16.53 7.42 15.09
CA VAL A 102 15.58 6.41 14.59
C VAL A 102 14.15 6.98 14.52
N PHE A 103 13.81 7.98 15.34
CA PHE A 103 12.45 8.46 15.52
C PHE A 103 11.94 9.43 14.43
N GLU A 104 12.82 10.15 13.71
CA GLU A 104 12.39 11.05 12.62
C GLU A 104 12.22 10.35 11.26
N CYS A 105 12.70 9.12 11.12
CA CYS A 105 12.58 8.32 9.90
C CYS A 105 11.57 7.16 9.99
N THR A 106 10.85 6.99 11.10
CA THR A 106 9.70 6.07 11.14
C THR A 106 8.56 6.60 10.27
N PRO A 107 8.22 5.93 9.15
CA PRO A 107 7.17 6.43 8.27
C PRO A 107 5.80 6.10 8.88
N GLN A 108 4.89 7.08 8.88
CA GLN A 108 3.57 7.08 9.54
C GLN A 108 2.53 6.09 8.95
N TRP A 109 2.95 4.91 8.48
CA TRP A 109 2.08 3.86 7.95
C TRP A 109 2.31 2.48 8.58
N ILE A 110 3.22 2.37 9.57
CA ILE A 110 3.37 1.17 10.39
C ILE A 110 2.85 1.46 11.80
N ASP A 111 1.54 1.59 11.90
CA ASP A 111 0.78 1.44 13.14
C ASP A 111 -0.37 0.46 12.87
N ALA A 112 -0.68 -0.40 13.84
CA ALA A 112 -1.67 -1.48 13.76
C ALA A 112 -1.40 -2.58 12.69
N ILE A 113 -0.31 -3.34 12.89
CA ILE A 113 -0.49 -4.80 12.85
C ILE A 113 -1.08 -5.16 14.22
N ASP A 114 -2.39 -5.41 14.28
CA ASP A 114 -3.06 -5.84 15.50
C ASP A 114 -2.45 -7.16 16.00
N LEU A 115 -1.77 -7.10 17.14
CA LEU A 115 -1.21 -8.26 17.86
C LEU A 115 -2.31 -9.05 18.59
N ALA A 116 -3.45 -9.29 17.93
CA ALA A 116 -4.57 -10.08 18.43
C ALA A 116 -4.31 -11.61 18.38
N TRP A 117 -3.07 -12.03 18.68
CA TRP A 117 -2.61 -13.42 18.64
C TRP A 117 -1.77 -13.84 19.86
N LEU A 118 -1.75 -13.03 20.93
CA LEU A 118 -1.19 -13.40 22.23
C LEU A 118 -2.09 -12.93 23.38
N GLU A 119 -3.16 -13.69 23.64
CA GLU A 119 -3.68 -13.81 25.00
C GLU A 119 -3.56 -15.28 25.44
N PRO A 120 -2.82 -15.57 26.52
CA PRO A 120 -2.80 -16.88 27.15
C PRO A 120 -3.76 -16.93 28.36
N ILE A 121 -4.68 -17.89 28.36
CA ILE A 121 -5.23 -18.66 29.51
C ILE A 121 -5.93 -19.90 28.95
#